data_AF-B8DN49-F1
#
_entry.id   AF-B8DN49-F1
#
_cell.length_a   1.000
_cell.length_b   1.000
_cell.length_c   1.000
_cell.angle_alpha   90.00
_cell.angle_beta   90.00
_cell.angle_gamma   90.00
#
_symmetry.space_group_name_H-M   'P 1'
#
loop_
_entity.id
_entity.type
_entity.pdbx_description
1 polymer ?
#
loop_
_entity_poly.entity_id
_entity_poly.type
_entity_poly.pdbx_seq_one_letter_code
_entity_poly.pdbx_strand_id
1 'polypeptide(L)'
;MSQLSQTDPAGLEIHDVDFIQTDGMTEGTGTLVIEMTLDDEREVTRIHRNVPEHLYEAWEQHDFGPEMYVAEIEDAFPFDEEEDEEADLAD
;
A
#
# COMPACT_ATOMS: atom_id res chain seq x y z
N MET A 1 6.90 -18.66 15.17
CA MET A 1 5.81 -18.03 14.39
C MET A 1 5.96 -16.54 14.65
N SER A 2 6.71 -15.85 13.80
CA SER A 2 6.89 -14.40 13.92
C SER A 2 5.55 -13.77 13.56
N GLN A 3 4.91 -13.11 14.51
CA GLN A 3 3.81 -12.20 14.22
C GLN A 3 4.43 -11.11 13.33
N LEU A 4 4.18 -11.18 12.02
CA LEU A 4 4.34 -10.03 11.15
C LEU A 4 3.49 -8.92 11.80
N SER A 5 4.10 -7.77 12.03
CA SER A 5 3.44 -6.62 12.61
C SER A 5 2.24 -6.28 11.73
N GLN A 6 1.04 -6.75 12.10
CA GLN A 6 -0.19 -6.30 11.45
C GLN A 6 -0.32 -4.83 11.80
N THR A 7 -0.26 -3.97 10.79
CA THR A 7 -0.56 -2.56 10.99
C THR A 7 -1.99 -2.46 11.51
N ASP A 8 -2.21 -1.67 12.56
CA ASP A 8 -3.55 -1.48 13.09
C ASP A 8 -4.36 -0.62 12.11
N PRO A 9 -5.49 -1.10 11.57
CA PRO A 9 -6.25 -0.36 10.57
C PRO A 9 -6.87 0.93 11.14
N ALA A 10 -7.00 1.07 12.46
CA ALA A 10 -7.53 2.29 13.07
C ALA A 10 -6.45 3.39 13.21
N GLY A 11 -5.17 3.03 13.11
CA GLY A 11 -4.03 3.97 13.05
C GLY A 11 -3.51 4.20 11.64
N LEU A 12 -4.25 3.75 10.61
CA LEU A 12 -3.85 3.88 9.21
C LEU A 12 -4.85 4.78 8.49
N GLU A 13 -4.35 5.82 7.84
CA GLU A 13 -5.12 6.71 6.96
C GLU A 13 -4.58 6.58 5.54
N ILE A 14 -5.40 6.11 4.60
CA ILE A 14 -5.03 6.00 3.19
C ILE A 14 -5.38 7.31 2.50
N HIS A 15 -4.39 7.94 1.88
CA HIS A 15 -4.56 9.20 1.16
C HIS A 15 -4.82 8.98 -0.31
N ASP A 16 -4.01 8.13 -0.93
CA ASP A 16 -4.08 7.85 -2.35
C ASP A 16 -3.64 6.41 -2.66
N VAL A 17 -4.13 5.90 -3.78
CA VAL A 17 -3.94 4.52 -4.23
C VAL A 17 -3.83 4.55 -5.75
N ASP A 18 -2.64 4.25 -6.23
CA ASP A 18 -2.33 4.21 -7.65
C ASP A 18 -2.06 2.77 -8.10
N PHE A 19 -2.62 2.40 -9.25
CA PHE A 19 -2.32 1.13 -9.90
C PHE A 19 -1.63 1.33 -11.25
N ILE A 20 -0.39 0.90 -11.32
CA ILE A 20 0.50 1.12 -12.46
C ILE A 20 0.80 -0.23 -13.12
N GLN A 21 0.32 -0.41 -14.35
CA GLN A 21 0.74 -1.50 -15.22
C GLN A 21 1.83 -1.02 -16.18
N THR A 22 2.94 -1.75 -16.26
CA THR A 22 4.03 -1.46 -17.20
C THR A 22 4.28 -2.62 -18.15
N ASP A 23 4.73 -2.30 -19.38
CA ASP A 23 5.10 -3.29 -20.39
C ASP A 23 6.20 -4.24 -19.85
N GLY A 24 5.88 -5.53 -19.75
CA GLY A 24 6.79 -6.56 -19.21
C GLY A 24 6.36 -7.17 -17.88
N MET A 25 5.27 -6.66 -17.27
CA MET A 25 4.61 -7.30 -16.13
C MET A 25 3.79 -8.52 -16.57
N THR A 26 3.40 -9.37 -15.60
CA THR A 26 2.51 -10.50 -15.88
C THR A 26 1.14 -9.97 -16.30
N GLU A 27 0.55 -10.54 -17.35
CA GLU A 27 -0.77 -10.15 -17.85
C GLU A 27 -1.81 -10.19 -16.73
N GLY A 28 -2.58 -9.10 -16.57
CA GLY A 28 -3.57 -8.95 -15.51
C GLY A 28 -3.00 -8.65 -14.12
N THR A 29 -1.72 -8.24 -14.03
CA THR A 29 -1.09 -7.77 -12.79
C THR A 29 -0.39 -6.42 -12.98
N GLY A 30 -0.24 -5.67 -11.90
CA GLY A 30 0.46 -4.39 -11.88
C GLY A 30 1.18 -4.15 -10.57
N THR A 31 1.66 -2.92 -10.41
CA THR A 31 2.19 -2.38 -9.16
C THR A 31 1.12 -1.50 -8.53
N LEU A 32 0.83 -1.76 -7.27
CA LEU A 32 -0.03 -0.93 -6.44
C LEU A 32 0.86 -0.05 -5.55
N VAL A 33 0.71 1.26 -5.66
CA VAL A 33 1.39 2.26 -4.84
C VAL A 33 0.34 2.86 -3.92
N ILE A 34 0.60 2.86 -2.63
CA ILE A 34 -0.35 3.36 -1.64
C ILE A 34 0.34 4.37 -0.75
N GLU A 35 -0.16 5.59 -0.77
CA GLU A 35 0.28 6.68 0.11
C GLU A 35 -0.61 6.69 1.34
N MET A 36 0.01 6.54 2.53
CA MET A 36 -0.74 6.43 3.78
C MET A 36 0.02 7.06 4.95
N THR A 37 -0.72 7.46 5.98
CA THR A 37 -0.13 7.80 7.28
C THR A 37 -0.34 6.66 8.26
N LEU A 38 0.72 6.26 8.95
CA LEU A 38 0.74 5.28 10.02
C LEU A 38 0.87 5.96 11.38
N ASP A 39 0.10 5.48 12.36
CA ASP A 39 0.10 5.94 13.75
C ASP A 39 -0.05 7.48 13.88
N ASP A 40 -0.83 8.10 12.98
CA ASP A 40 -1.10 9.56 12.91
C ASP A 40 0.14 10.47 12.71
N GLU A 41 1.34 9.91 12.47
CA GLU A 41 2.58 10.69 12.46
C GLU A 41 3.59 10.31 11.36
N ARG A 42 3.49 9.11 10.78
CA ARG A 42 4.45 8.62 9.77
C ARG A 42 3.81 8.52 8.39
N GLU A 43 4.11 9.47 7.52
CA GLU A 43 3.77 9.39 6.10
C GLU A 43 4.69 8.36 5.42
N VAL A 44 4.08 7.35 4.82
CA VAL A 44 4.78 6.27 4.12
C VAL A 44 4.10 5.97 2.80
N THR A 45 4.92 5.58 1.83
CA THR A 45 4.48 5.02 0.56
C THR A 45 4.78 3.53 0.56
N ARG A 46 3.75 2.68 0.41
CA ARG A 46 3.92 1.23 0.29
C ARG A 46 3.69 0.78 -1.13
N ILE A 47 4.65 0.04 -1.67
CA ILE A 47 4.66 -0.40 -3.07
C ILE A 47 4.54 -1.92 -3.15
N HIS A 48 3.36 -2.41 -3.51
CA HIS A 48 3.07 -3.83 -3.71
C HIS A 48 3.23 -4.19 -5.20
N ARG A 49 4.05 -5.20 -5.52
CA ARG A 49 4.28 -5.66 -6.90
C ARG A 49 3.52 -6.95 -7.20
N ASN A 50 3.16 -7.16 -8.46
CA ASN A 50 2.37 -8.31 -8.94
C ASN A 50 0.96 -8.38 -8.32
N VAL A 51 0.34 -7.23 -8.07
CA VAL A 51 -1.05 -7.17 -7.60
C VAL A 51 -1.97 -7.40 -8.79
N PRO A 52 -2.94 -8.33 -8.71
CA PRO A 52 -3.91 -8.55 -9.77
C PRO A 52 -4.82 -7.33 -10.01
N GLU A 53 -5.02 -6.98 -11.27
CA GLU A 53 -5.85 -5.82 -11.68
C GLU A 53 -7.29 -5.89 -11.17
N HIS A 54 -7.88 -7.08 -11.16
CA HIS A 54 -9.27 -7.27 -10.70
C HIS A 54 -9.49 -6.91 -9.23
N LEU A 55 -8.43 -6.91 -8.40
CA LEU A 55 -8.53 -6.45 -7.02
C LEU A 55 -8.69 -4.93 -6.98
N TYR A 56 -7.87 -4.21 -7.77
CA TYR A 56 -8.00 -2.76 -7.92
C TYR A 56 -9.37 -2.36 -8.48
N GLU A 57 -9.87 -3.04 -9.52
CA GLU A 57 -11.21 -2.79 -10.07
C GLU A 57 -12.34 -3.00 -9.04
N ALA A 58 -12.16 -3.95 -8.11
CA ALA A 58 -13.13 -4.18 -7.04
C ALA A 58 -13.09 -3.04 -6.02
N TRP A 59 -11.90 -2.52 -5.70
CA TRP A 59 -11.74 -1.44 -4.74
C TRP A 59 -12.23 -0.09 -5.24
N GLU A 60 -12.02 0.23 -6.52
CA GLU A 60 -12.60 1.44 -7.14
C GLU A 60 -14.14 1.47 -7.00
N GLN A 61 -14.78 0.31 -6.91
CA GLN A 61 -16.23 0.21 -6.73
C GLN A 61 -16.67 0.25 -5.26
N HIS A 62 -15.79 -0.13 -4.32
CA HIS A 62 -16.13 -0.36 -2.92
C HIS A 62 -15.55 0.67 -1.94
N ASP A 63 -14.76 1.63 -2.43
CA ASP A 63 -13.96 2.59 -1.64
C ASP A 63 -12.81 1.85 -0.92
N PHE A 64 -11.57 2.13 -1.33
CA PHE A 64 -10.41 1.45 -0.77
C PHE A 64 -10.07 2.03 0.60
N GLY A 65 -10.29 1.23 1.65
CA GLY A 65 -10.11 1.67 3.03
C GLY A 65 -9.02 0.89 3.79
N PRO A 66 -8.60 1.40 4.97
CA PRO A 66 -7.60 0.77 5.84
C PRO A 66 -7.91 -0.68 6.23
N GLU A 67 -9.17 -0.99 6.53
CA GLU A 67 -9.59 -2.34 6.91
C GLU A 67 -9.39 -3.35 5.78
N MET A 68 -9.67 -2.92 4.54
CA MET A 68 -9.53 -3.75 3.35
C MET A 68 -8.06 -3.94 2.99
N TYR A 69 -7.26 -2.88 3.09
CA TYR A 69 -5.82 -2.95 2.88
C TYR A 69 -5.14 -3.97 3.79
N VAL A 70 -5.38 -3.88 5.11
CA VAL A 70 -4.76 -4.79 6.08
C VAL A 70 -5.26 -6.22 5.89
N ALA A 71 -6.53 -6.41 5.56
CA ALA A 71 -7.12 -7.75 5.41
C ALA A 71 -6.73 -8.45 4.11
N GLU A 72 -6.63 -7.72 3.00
CA GLU A 72 -6.51 -8.30 1.67
C GLU A 72 -5.16 -8.06 1.00
N ILE A 73 -4.37 -7.06 1.43
CA ILE A 73 -3.16 -6.63 0.73
C ILE A 73 -1.89 -6.73 1.55
N GLU A 74 -1.88 -6.24 2.79
CA GLU A 74 -0.67 -6.21 3.61
C GLU A 74 -0.02 -7.60 3.77
N ASP A 75 -0.82 -8.64 4.04
CA ASP A 75 -0.33 -10.02 4.22
C ASP A 75 -0.24 -10.80 2.89
N ALA A 76 -1.07 -10.43 1.90
CA ALA A 76 -1.18 -11.19 0.65
C ALA A 76 -0.07 -10.84 -0.35
N PHE A 77 0.41 -9.59 -0.34
CA PHE A 77 1.41 -9.11 -1.29
C PHE A 77 2.58 -8.45 -0.58
N PRO A 78 3.83 -8.88 -0.85
CA PRO A 78 4.99 -8.20 -0.31
C PRO A 78 5.06 -6.75 -0.81
N PHE A 79 5.48 -5.86 0.07
CA PHE A 79 5.70 -4.46 -0.25
C PHE A 79 7.09 -3.99 0.13
N ASP A 80 7.55 -2.99 -0.60
CA ASP A 80 8.60 -2.09 -0.14
C ASP A 80 7.92 -0.89 0.55
N GLU A 81 8.44 -0.44 1.69
CA GLU A 81 8.01 0.77 2.40
C GLU A 81 9.06 1.85 2.16
N GLU A 82 8.64 2.98 1.59
CA GLU A 82 9.43 4.19 1.47
C GLU A 82 8.85 5.19 2.47
N GLU A 83 9.65 5.59 3.46
CA GLU A 83 9.30 6.69 4.36
C GLU A 83 9.62 8.00 3.64
N ASP A 84 8.72 8.98 3.69
CA ASP A 84 9.07 10.35 3.33
C ASP A 84 10.01 10.88 4.43
N GLU A 85 11.28 10.50 4.32
CA GLU A 85 12.36 11.14 5.04
C GLU A 85 12.41 12.57 4.50
N GLU A 86 11.67 13.50 5.13
CA GLU A 86 12.07 14.90 5.13
C GLU A 86 13.50 14.92 5.67
N ALA A 87 14.46 14.80 4.77
CA ALA A 87 15.85 14.87 5.09
C ALA A 87 16.03 16.22 5.80
N ASP A 88 16.28 16.18 7.11
CA ASP A 88 16.90 17.25 7.86
C ASP A 88 18.16 17.66 7.10
N LEU A 89 18.01 18.53 6.09
CA LEU A 89 19.07 19.29 5.45
C LEU A 89 19.48 20.37 6.45
N ALA A 90 20.00 19.92 7.58
CA ALA A 90 20.70 20.72 8.55
C ALA A 90 22.21 20.50 8.34
N ASP A 91 22.81 21.33 7.49
CA ASP A 91 23.94 22.22 7.83
C ASP A 91 24.27 23.19 6.68
#